data_AF-A0AAN6MXS8-F1
#
_entry.id   AF-A0AAN6MXS8-F1
#
_cell.length_a   1.000
_cell.length_b   1.000
_cell.length_c   1.000
_cell.angle_alpha   90.00
_cell.angle_beta   90.00
_cell.angle_gamma   90.00
#
_symmetry.space_group_name_H-M   'P 1'
#
loop_
_entity.id
_entity.type
_entity.pdbx_description
1 polymer ?
#
loop_
_entity_poly.entity_id
_entity_poly.type
_entity_poly.pdbx_seq_one_letter_code
_entity_poly.pdbx_strand_id
1 'polypeptide(L)'
;MGVLTYCLITADEGGDEFEMHGLVQLSTRRWLEASGQQETFRQQCIEQLAASFPTGRYENWATCRSLFAHVQVARSSPNVSMLPVI
;
A
#
# COMPACT_ATOMS: atom_id res chain seq x y z
N MET A 1 -25.47 -23.23 -9.11
CA MET A 1 -24.24 -22.61 -9.62
C MET A 1 -24.23 -21.16 -9.17
N GLY A 2 -23.61 -20.85 -8.03
CA GLY A 2 -23.49 -19.48 -7.52
C GLY A 2 -22.36 -18.78 -8.27
N VAL A 3 -22.63 -17.58 -8.78
CA VAL A 3 -21.62 -16.71 -9.38
C VAL A 3 -20.53 -16.47 -8.34
N LEU A 4 -19.29 -16.88 -8.63
CA LEU A 4 -18.13 -16.55 -7.81
C LEU A 4 -17.90 -15.05 -7.96
N THR A 5 -18.51 -14.25 -7.09
CA THR A 5 -18.17 -12.83 -6.96
C THR A 5 -16.78 -12.77 -6.35
N TYR A 6 -15.76 -12.78 -7.20
CA TYR A 6 -14.40 -12.48 -6.77
C TYR A 6 -14.34 -10.99 -6.42
N CYS A 7 -14.56 -10.65 -5.15
CA CYS A 7 -14.20 -9.35 -4.63
C CYS A 7 -12.67 -9.29 -4.57
N LEU A 8 -12.11 -8.53 -5.51
CA LEU A 8 -10.66 -8.36 -5.63
C LEU A 8 -10.14 -7.23 -4.73
N ILE A 9 -11.05 -6.40 -4.22
CA ILE A 9 -10.82 -5.36 -3.22
C ILE A 9 -12.03 -5.40 -2.29
N THR A 10 -11.79 -5.42 -0.99
CA THR A 10 -12.83 -5.41 0.05
C THR A 10 -12.58 -4.21 0.95
N ALA A 11 -13.62 -3.49 1.35
CA ALA A 11 -13.51 -2.44 2.35
C ALA A 11 -13.88 -2.99 3.73
N ASP A 12 -13.22 -2.51 4.78
CA ASP A 12 -13.63 -2.78 6.16
C ASP A 12 -15.02 -2.18 6.46
N GLU A 13 -15.68 -2.61 7.54
CA GLU A 13 -16.98 -2.10 7.99
C GLU A 13 -16.99 -0.57 8.16
N GLY A 14 -15.83 0.04 8.49
CA GLY A 14 -15.66 1.50 8.56
C GLY A 14 -15.48 2.21 7.21
N GLY A 15 -15.11 1.49 6.14
CA GLY A 15 -14.86 2.06 4.81
C GLY A 15 -13.57 2.87 4.68
N ASP A 16 -12.80 3.00 5.75
CA ASP A 16 -11.53 3.75 5.79
C ASP A 16 -10.31 2.90 5.37
N GLU A 17 -10.45 1.57 5.39
CA GLU A 17 -9.39 0.62 5.06
C GLU A 17 -9.86 -0.34 3.97
N PHE A 18 -8.93 -0.68 3.05
CA PHE A 18 -9.20 -1.55 1.91
C PHE A 18 -8.22 -2.70 1.87
N GLU A 19 -8.75 -3.91 1.99
CA GLU A 19 -7.99 -5.14 1.76
C GLU A 19 -7.93 -5.43 0.25
N MET A 20 -6.72 -5.54 -0.28
CA MET A 20 -6.50 -5.88 -1.69
C MET A 20 -6.17 -7.37 -1.85
N HIS A 21 -6.95 -8.07 -2.68
CA HIS A 21 -6.70 -9.46 -3.00
C HIS A 21 -5.31 -9.65 -3.64
N GLY A 22 -4.58 -10.69 -3.23
CA GLY A 22 -3.19 -10.92 -3.67
C GLY A 22 -3.00 -11.02 -5.19
N LEU A 23 -4.04 -11.41 -5.93
CA LEU A 23 -4.01 -11.38 -7.41
C LEU A 23 -3.87 -9.97 -7.96
N VAL A 24 -4.58 -8.98 -7.41
CA VAL A 24 -4.47 -7.58 -7.85
C VAL A 24 -3.08 -7.06 -7.55
N GLN A 25 -2.55 -7.37 -6.36
CA GLN A 25 -1.19 -6.98 -5.97
C GLN A 25 -0.16 -7.57 -6.94
N LEU A 26 -0.28 -8.85 -7.28
CA LEU A 26 0.63 -9.54 -8.21
C LEU A 26 0.52 -8.96 -9.62
N SER A 27 -0.69 -8.79 -10.14
CA SER A 27 -0.92 -8.23 -11.48
C SER A 27 -0.38 -6.81 -11.60
N THR A 28 -0.62 -5.96 -10.61
CA THR A 28 -0.09 -4.58 -10.56
C THR A 28 1.43 -4.57 -10.55
N ARG A 29 2.07 -5.45 -9.76
CA ARG A 29 3.53 -5.58 -9.73
C ARG A 29 4.09 -5.94 -11.10
N ARG A 30 3.52 -6.97 -11.75
CA ARG A 30 3.95 -7.41 -13.09
C ARG A 30 3.76 -6.33 -14.14
N TRP A 31 2.67 -5.57 -14.05
CA TRP A 31 2.42 -4.45 -14.95
C TRP A 31 3.44 -3.32 -14.76
N LEU A 32 3.79 -2.97 -13.53
CA LEU A 32 4.83 -1.97 -13.24
C LEU A 32 6.22 -2.42 -13.74
N GLU A 33 6.56 -3.70 -13.56
CA GLU A 33 7.79 -4.31 -14.13
C GLU A 33 7.82 -4.17 -15.65
N ALA A 34 6.74 -4.60 -16.32
CA ALA A 34 6.67 -4.61 -17.78
C ALA A 34 6.65 -3.21 -18.39
N SER A 35 6.09 -2.22 -17.69
CA SER A 35 6.03 -0.83 -18.15
C SER A 35 7.24 0.01 -17.76
N GLY A 36 8.15 -0.51 -16.92
CA GLY A 36 9.30 0.24 -16.41
C GLY A 36 8.94 1.39 -15.47
N GLN A 37 7.71 1.44 -14.94
CA GLN A 37 7.19 2.54 -14.13
C GLN A 37 7.36 2.34 -12.62
N GLN A 38 8.04 1.27 -12.20
CA GLN A 38 8.22 0.93 -10.78
C GLN A 38 8.77 2.10 -9.96
N GLU A 39 9.83 2.75 -10.43
CA GLU A 39 10.49 3.82 -9.69
C GLU A 39 9.63 5.08 -9.62
N THR A 40 8.90 5.41 -10.69
CA THR A 40 7.96 6.54 -10.71
C THR A 40 6.87 6.36 -9.66
N PHE A 41 6.23 5.18 -9.62
CA PHE A 41 5.18 4.89 -8.64
C PHE A 41 5.73 4.78 -7.21
N ARG A 42 6.95 4.27 -7.04
CA ARG A 42 7.64 4.28 -5.75
C ARG A 42 7.84 5.70 -5.24
N GLN A 43 8.36 6.59 -6.07
CA GLN A 43 8.61 7.98 -5.70
C GLN A 43 7.31 8.69 -5.33
N GLN A 44 6.25 8.52 -6.14
CA GLN A 44 4.92 9.04 -5.84
C GLN A 44 4.38 8.50 -4.51
N CYS A 45 4.57 7.20 -4.23
CA CYS A 45 4.16 6.59 -2.97
C CYS A 45 4.89 7.23 -1.77
N ILE A 46 6.20 7.45 -1.88
CA ILE A 46 7.00 8.12 -0.85
C ILE A 46 6.49 9.56 -0.61
N GLU A 47 6.21 10.30 -1.69
CA GLU A 47 5.69 11.67 -1.59
C GLU A 47 4.32 11.74 -0.92
N GLN A 48 3.42 10.83 -1.28
CA GLN A 48 2.09 10.72 -0.66
C GLN A 48 2.21 10.30 0.82
N LEU A 49 3.07 9.33 1.14
CA LEU A 49 3.33 8.93 2.53
C LEU A 49 3.90 10.08 3.35
N ALA A 50 4.82 10.86 2.79
CA ALA A 50 5.40 12.02 3.45
C ALA A 50 4.36 13.12 3.69
N ALA A 51 3.47 13.37 2.72
CA ALA A 51 2.38 14.34 2.86
C ALA A 51 1.35 13.94 3.92
N SER A 52 1.08 12.64 4.04
CA SER A 52 0.15 12.08 5.03
C SER A 52 0.78 11.85 6.41
N PHE A 53 2.12 11.90 6.53
CA PHE A 53 2.79 11.62 7.79
C PHE A 53 2.55 12.77 8.79
N PRO A 54 1.92 12.51 9.94
CA PRO A 54 1.59 13.56 10.89
C PRO A 54 2.84 14.07 11.62
N THR A 55 2.74 15.25 12.24
CA THR A 55 3.82 15.80 13.07
C THR A 55 4.15 14.85 14.23
N GLY A 56 5.43 14.73 14.61
CA GLY A 56 5.92 13.78 15.63
C GLY A 56 5.50 14.04 17.09
N ARG A 57 4.38 14.72 17.31
CA ARG A 57 3.77 14.96 18.64
C ARG A 57 3.22 13.66 19.20
N TYR A 58 3.16 13.56 20.53
CA TYR A 58 2.69 12.36 21.25
C TYR A 58 1.29 11.90 20.80
N GLU A 59 0.38 12.85 20.56
CA GLU A 59 -0.99 12.60 20.09
C GLU A 59 -1.04 11.82 18.77
N ASN A 60 -0.02 11.98 17.92
CA ASN A 60 0.05 11.36 16.59
C ASN A 60 0.81 10.03 16.59
N TRP A 61 1.34 9.57 17.73
CA TRP A 61 2.21 8.40 17.79
C TRP A 61 1.55 7.11 17.29
N ALA A 62 0.25 6.92 17.54
CA ALA A 62 -0.48 5.77 17.03
C ALA A 62 -0.48 5.74 15.49
N THR A 63 -0.80 6.88 14.87
CA THR A 63 -0.79 7.05 13.42
C THR A 63 0.62 6.97 12.84
N CYS A 64 1.61 7.61 13.46
CA CYS A 64 3.02 7.48 13.08
C CYS A 64 3.48 6.03 13.11
N ARG A 65 3.07 5.24 14.11
CA ARG A 65 3.42 3.83 14.26
C ARG A 65 2.81 2.97 13.16
N SER A 66 1.53 3.17 12.86
CA SER A 66 0.85 2.49 11.74
C SER A 66 1.57 2.78 10.41
N LEU A 67 1.83 4.05 10.12
CA LEU A 67 2.50 4.47 8.89
C LEU A 67 3.98 4.02 8.79
N PHE A 68 4.63 3.70 9.91
CA PHE A 68 6.05 3.35 9.94
C PHE A 68 6.38 2.08 9.13
N ALA A 69 5.49 1.09 9.12
CA ALA A 69 5.66 -0.12 8.32
C ALA A 69 5.66 0.21 6.81
N HIS A 70 4.80 1.11 6.38
CA HIS A 70 4.71 1.56 4.99
C HIS A 70 5.95 2.35 4.56
N VAL A 71 6.48 3.22 5.44
CA VAL A 71 7.71 3.98 5.18
C VAL A 71 8.92 3.06 5.00
N GLN A 72 9.05 2.01 5.81
CA GLN A 72 10.16 1.05 5.67
C GLN A 72 10.12 0.32 4.33
N VAL A 73 8.93 -0.09 3.90
CA VAL A 73 8.74 -0.77 2.60
C VAL A 73 9.00 0.19 1.45
N ALA A 74 8.45 1.41 1.49
CA ALA A 74 8.65 2.40 0.43
C ALA A 74 10.12 2.80 0.30
N ARG A 75 10.89 2.81 1.40
CA ARG A 75 12.33 3.12 1.42
C ARG A 75 13.23 1.96 1.03
N SER A 76 12.83 0.71 1.27
CA SER A 76 13.65 -0.47 0.94
C SER A 76 13.66 -0.71 -0.58
N SER A 77 14.82 -0.99 -1.19
CA SER A 77 14.99 -1.23 -2.64
C SER A 77 14.05 -2.33 -3.20
N PRO A 78 13.80 -2.42 -4.53
CA PRO A 78 12.62 -3.08 -5.12
C PRO A 78 12.65 -4.62 -5.09
N ASN A 79 13.41 -5.22 -4.19
CA ASN A 79 13.39 -6.65 -3.97
C ASN A 79 12.93 -6.92 -2.53
N VAL A 80 11.82 -7.64 -2.45
CA VAL A 80 11.08 -8.04 -1.24
C VAL A 80 10.01 -7.01 -0.82
N SER A 81 8.75 -7.42 -1.03
CA SER A 81 7.53 -6.92 -0.37
C SER A 81 7.11 -5.46 -0.59
N MET A 82 6.66 -5.10 -1.80
CA MET A 82 5.50 -4.18 -1.92
C MET A 82 4.24 -5.07 -1.91
N LEU A 83 3.52 -5.27 -0.81
CA LEU A 83 2.96 -4.26 0.06
C LEU A 83 2.83 -4.73 1.53
N PRO A 84 2.79 -3.78 2.48
CA PRO A 84 2.14 -3.93 3.78
C PRO A 84 0.63 -4.07 3.60
N VAL A 85 0.04 -4.85 4.50
CA VAL A 85 -1.39 -4.87 4.83
C VAL A 85 -1.87 -3.45 5.11
N ILE A 86 -2.84 -3.00 4.32
CA ILE A 86 -4.01 -2.23 4.77
C ILE A 86 -5.12 -3.29 4.80
#